data_AF-A0A1V5F0M7-F1
#
_entry.id   AF-A0A1V5F0M7-F1
#
_cell.length_a   1.000
_cell.length_b   1.000
_cell.length_c   1.000
_cell.angle_alpha   90.00
_cell.angle_beta   90.00
_cell.angle_gamma   90.00
#
_symmetry.space_group_name_H-M   'P 1'
#
loop_
_entity.id
_entity.type
_entity.pdbx_description
1 polymer ?
#
loop_
_entity_poly.entity_id
_entity_poly.type
_entity_poly.pdbx_seq_one_letter_code
_entity_poly.pdbx_strand_id
1 'polypeptide(L)'
;MARACHERGLGFFAYVPPEMARSDDAIFETNKMQLSELLTQYGPLAGVWFDGIGYYYKEPERYSRLAETFALVRSLQPPCLISFKNGALGEEDFLAPEHTFERTRGRQSPEAWEKLKDKPVEICATMQEKNLWLNVEGARHKTAADVLKSLRFVRGKGYNLLLNCGLRGDGSVHPDDEAALLGAGAMIRDSGLLDS
;
A
#
# COMPACT_ATOMS: atom_id res chain seq x y z
N MET A 1 4.24 1.25 -16.51
CA MET A 1 4.66 1.46 -15.10
C MET A 1 5.65 0.40 -14.64
N ALA A 2 5.27 -0.89 -14.51
CA ALA A 2 6.17 -1.96 -14.04
C ALA A 2 7.57 -1.95 -14.67
N ARG A 3 7.64 -1.91 -16.01
CA ARG A 3 8.91 -1.79 -16.76
C ARG A 3 9.76 -0.60 -16.29
N ALA A 4 9.15 0.58 -16.15
CA ALA A 4 9.85 1.80 -15.76
C ALA A 4 10.36 1.75 -14.31
N CYS A 5 9.67 1.02 -13.42
CA CYS A 5 10.14 0.73 -12.07
C CYS A 5 11.37 -0.19 -12.12
N HIS A 6 11.30 -1.30 -12.86
CA HIS A 6 12.42 -2.25 -12.98
C HIS A 6 13.67 -1.60 -13.58
N GLU A 7 13.52 -0.81 -14.65
CA GLU A 7 14.62 -0.05 -15.27
C GLU A 7 15.31 0.93 -14.30
N ARG A 8 14.60 1.35 -13.23
CA ARG A 8 15.10 2.26 -12.19
C ARG A 8 15.48 1.55 -10.89
N GLY A 9 15.45 0.21 -10.85
CA GLY A 9 15.72 -0.56 -9.64
C GLY A 9 14.69 -0.38 -8.53
N LEU A 10 13.46 0.06 -8.87
CA LEU A 10 12.36 0.24 -7.93
C LEU A 10 11.49 -1.02 -7.89
N GLY A 11 11.08 -1.42 -6.68
CA GLY A 11 10.08 -2.46 -6.47
C GLY A 11 8.70 -2.02 -6.97
N PHE A 12 8.07 -2.81 -7.83
CA PHE A 12 6.72 -2.55 -8.30
C PHE A 12 5.70 -3.28 -7.42
N PHE A 13 4.77 -2.55 -6.82
CA PHE A 13 3.65 -3.10 -6.07
C PHE A 13 2.35 -2.99 -6.88
N ALA A 14 1.54 -4.03 -6.86
CA ALA A 14 0.18 -3.99 -7.42
C ALA A 14 -0.83 -3.67 -6.32
N TYR A 15 -1.60 -2.59 -6.49
CA TYR A 15 -2.77 -2.31 -5.66
C TYR A 15 -3.96 -3.13 -6.15
N VAL A 16 -4.60 -3.87 -5.24
CA VAL A 16 -5.79 -4.67 -5.50
C VAL A 16 -6.99 -4.03 -4.76
N PRO A 17 -7.98 -3.48 -5.49
CA PRO A 17 -9.11 -2.78 -4.88
C PRO A 17 -10.04 -3.74 -4.11
N PRO A 18 -10.92 -3.23 -3.23
CA PRO A 18 -11.77 -4.06 -2.36
C PRO A 18 -12.59 -5.12 -3.10
N GLU A 19 -13.13 -4.80 -4.27
CA GLU A 19 -13.95 -5.73 -5.06
C GLU A 19 -13.12 -6.87 -5.64
N MET A 20 -11.89 -6.58 -6.09
CA MET A 20 -10.96 -7.60 -6.60
C MET A 20 -10.33 -8.41 -5.46
N ALA A 21 -10.28 -7.87 -4.24
CA ALA A 21 -9.79 -8.58 -3.06
C ALA A 21 -10.81 -9.60 -2.51
N ARG A 22 -12.08 -9.53 -2.92
CA ARG A 22 -13.11 -10.51 -2.52
C ARG A 22 -12.76 -11.91 -2.99
N SER A 23 -13.15 -12.89 -2.20
CA SER A 23 -12.85 -14.29 -2.43
C SER A 23 -13.98 -15.22 -2.02
N ASP A 24 -15.23 -14.75 -2.08
CA ASP A 24 -16.41 -15.60 -2.03
C ASP A 24 -16.63 -16.33 -3.36
N ASP A 25 -17.33 -17.47 -3.29
CA ASP A 25 -17.50 -18.41 -4.41
C ASP A 25 -18.07 -17.76 -5.67
N ALA A 26 -18.89 -16.71 -5.54
CA ALA A 26 -19.51 -16.04 -6.67
C ALA A 26 -18.52 -15.28 -7.57
N ILE A 27 -17.40 -14.80 -7.01
CA ILE A 27 -16.45 -13.94 -7.73
C ILE A 27 -15.01 -14.46 -7.71
N PHE A 28 -14.71 -15.44 -6.84
CA PHE A 28 -13.35 -15.88 -6.57
C PHE A 28 -12.58 -16.29 -7.83
N GLU A 29 -13.15 -17.10 -8.73
CA GLU A 29 -12.42 -17.53 -9.93
C GLU A 29 -12.09 -16.35 -10.85
N THR A 30 -12.98 -15.36 -10.98
CA THR A 30 -12.72 -14.14 -11.75
C THR A 30 -11.59 -13.32 -11.13
N ASN A 31 -11.66 -13.05 -9.82
CA ASN A 31 -10.65 -12.27 -9.12
C ASN A 31 -9.29 -12.99 -9.09
N LYS A 32 -9.30 -14.31 -8.94
CA LYS A 32 -8.11 -15.17 -9.02
C LYS A 32 -7.46 -15.10 -10.39
N MET A 33 -8.24 -15.12 -11.48
CA MET A 33 -7.70 -14.94 -12.84
C MET A 33 -7.05 -13.57 -13.00
N GLN A 34 -7.74 -12.48 -12.61
CA GLN A 34 -7.18 -11.12 -12.68
C GLN A 34 -5.90 -10.98 -11.86
N LEU A 35 -5.86 -11.54 -10.65
CA LEU A 35 -4.67 -11.52 -9.81
C LEU A 35 -3.54 -12.33 -10.42
N SER A 36 -3.84 -13.49 -11.03
CA SER A 36 -2.86 -14.29 -11.75
C SER A 36 -2.25 -13.52 -12.92
N GLU A 37 -3.06 -12.78 -13.69
CA GLU A 37 -2.55 -11.94 -14.78
C GLU A 37 -1.57 -10.87 -14.29
N LEU A 38 -1.90 -10.18 -13.18
CA LEU A 38 -0.98 -9.24 -12.54
C LEU A 38 0.34 -9.92 -12.16
N LEU A 39 0.25 -11.11 -11.56
CA LEU A 39 1.39 -11.88 -11.07
C LEU A 39 2.22 -12.55 -12.17
N THR A 40 1.73 -12.71 -13.40
CA THR A 40 2.49 -13.39 -14.46
C THR A 40 2.86 -12.51 -15.63
N GLN A 41 2.14 -11.40 -15.87
CA GLN A 41 2.33 -10.57 -17.07
C GLN A 41 3.07 -9.24 -16.83
N TYR A 42 3.33 -8.86 -15.58
CA TYR A 42 3.99 -7.59 -15.23
C TYR A 42 5.42 -7.76 -14.69
N GLY A 43 5.99 -8.95 -14.85
CA GLY A 43 7.32 -9.31 -14.33
C GLY A 43 7.32 -9.46 -12.80
N PRO A 44 8.51 -9.47 -12.15
CA PRO A 44 8.61 -9.61 -10.71
C PRO A 44 7.96 -8.42 -9.98
N LEU A 45 6.98 -8.72 -9.15
CA LEU A 45 6.32 -7.78 -8.25
C LEU A 45 7.05 -7.80 -6.91
N ALA A 46 7.35 -6.63 -6.38
CA ALA A 46 7.85 -6.50 -5.00
C ALA A 46 6.75 -6.78 -3.97
N GLY A 47 5.49 -6.54 -4.33
CA GLY A 47 4.36 -6.93 -3.49
C GLY A 47 2.98 -6.74 -4.10
N VAL A 48 1.98 -7.29 -3.44
CA VAL A 48 0.55 -7.08 -3.67
C VAL A 48 -0.04 -6.39 -2.44
N TRP A 49 -0.71 -5.27 -2.68
CA TRP A 49 -1.31 -4.42 -1.66
C TRP A 49 -2.83 -4.49 -1.80
N PHE A 50 -3.48 -5.28 -0.96
CA PHE A 50 -4.92 -5.48 -0.94
C PHE A 50 -5.62 -4.38 -0.12
N ASP A 51 -6.68 -3.83 -0.69
CA ASP A 51 -7.64 -2.98 0.01
C ASP A 51 -8.93 -3.76 0.32
N GLY A 52 -9.79 -3.20 1.17
CA GLY A 52 -11.06 -3.80 1.56
C GLY A 52 -11.11 -4.33 2.99
N ILE A 53 -10.09 -4.04 3.82
CA ILE A 53 -10.01 -4.60 5.18
C ILE A 53 -11.23 -4.23 6.05
N GLY A 54 -11.82 -3.04 5.81
CA GLY A 54 -13.04 -2.62 6.49
C GLY A 54 -14.26 -3.45 6.12
N TYR A 55 -14.32 -3.99 4.89
CA TYR A 55 -15.34 -4.94 4.47
C TYR A 55 -15.06 -6.31 5.04
N TYR A 56 -13.81 -6.76 5.04
CA TYR A 56 -13.42 -8.02 5.67
C TYR A 56 -13.87 -8.12 7.13
N TYR A 57 -13.68 -7.06 7.93
CA TYR A 57 -14.13 -7.06 9.33
C TYR A 57 -15.66 -7.04 9.51
N LYS A 58 -16.42 -6.59 8.51
CA LYS A 58 -17.89 -6.48 8.58
C LYS A 58 -18.60 -7.68 7.97
N GLU A 59 -18.03 -8.22 6.90
CA GLU A 59 -18.59 -9.21 6.00
C GLU A 59 -17.50 -10.26 5.66
N PRO A 60 -16.92 -10.94 6.66
CA PRO A 60 -15.80 -11.88 6.45
C PRO A 60 -16.16 -13.04 5.52
N GLU A 61 -17.44 -13.39 5.39
CA GLU A 61 -17.93 -14.39 4.46
C GLU A 61 -17.66 -14.04 2.99
N ARG A 62 -17.54 -12.74 2.64
CA ARG A 62 -17.12 -12.30 1.30
C ARG A 62 -15.65 -12.59 0.99
N TYR A 63 -14.91 -13.06 2.00
CA TYR A 63 -13.49 -13.36 1.95
C TYR A 63 -13.22 -14.82 2.37
N SER A 64 -14.20 -15.71 2.19
CA SER A 64 -14.15 -17.11 2.64
C SER A 64 -12.92 -17.87 2.13
N ARG A 65 -12.43 -17.56 0.92
CA ARG A 65 -11.24 -18.18 0.30
C ARG A 65 -9.99 -17.29 0.31
N LEU A 66 -9.88 -16.32 1.22
CA LEU A 66 -8.77 -15.35 1.23
C LEU A 66 -7.40 -16.02 1.42
N ALA A 67 -7.34 -17.09 2.22
CA ALA A 67 -6.11 -17.88 2.38
C ALA A 67 -5.66 -18.50 1.04
N GLU A 68 -6.60 -18.92 0.19
CA GLU A 68 -6.29 -19.43 -1.14
C GLU A 68 -5.79 -18.32 -2.08
N THR A 69 -6.33 -17.10 -1.96
CA THR A 69 -5.81 -15.91 -2.66
C THR A 69 -4.36 -15.64 -2.26
N PHE A 70 -4.02 -15.70 -0.98
CA PHE A 70 -2.64 -15.50 -0.51
C PHE A 70 -1.72 -16.63 -0.98
N ALA A 71 -2.17 -17.88 -0.89
CA ALA A 71 -1.43 -19.05 -1.39
C ALA A 71 -1.13 -18.95 -2.90
N LEU A 72 -2.06 -18.41 -3.70
CA LEU A 72 -1.83 -18.12 -5.12
C LEU A 72 -0.67 -17.14 -5.32
N VAL A 73 -0.65 -16.02 -4.58
CA VAL A 73 0.45 -15.03 -4.65
C VAL A 73 1.78 -15.70 -4.34
N ARG A 74 1.86 -16.46 -3.25
CA ARG A 74 3.09 -17.19 -2.85
C ARG A 74 3.52 -18.24 -3.87
N SER A 75 2.57 -18.91 -4.50
CA SER A 75 2.83 -19.92 -5.54
C SER A 75 3.42 -19.30 -6.80
N LEU A 76 2.82 -18.20 -7.29
CA LEU A 76 3.23 -17.56 -8.54
C LEU A 76 4.48 -16.70 -8.37
N GLN A 77 4.60 -15.99 -7.25
CA GLN A 77 5.75 -15.15 -6.94
C GLN A 77 6.14 -15.27 -5.45
N PRO A 78 6.92 -16.30 -5.07
CA PRO A 78 7.33 -16.52 -3.67
C PRO A 78 7.98 -15.30 -2.96
N PRO A 79 8.79 -14.46 -3.62
CA PRO A 79 9.38 -13.27 -2.98
C PRO A 79 8.42 -12.07 -2.83
N CYS A 80 7.22 -12.14 -3.43
CA CYS A 80 6.29 -11.03 -3.48
C CYS A 80 5.66 -10.80 -2.10
N LEU A 81 5.78 -9.59 -1.55
CA LEU A 81 5.21 -9.23 -0.25
C LEU A 81 3.68 -9.09 -0.34
N ILE A 82 2.96 -9.46 0.72
CA ILE A 82 1.51 -9.33 0.82
C ILE A 82 1.18 -8.36 1.96
N SER A 83 0.36 -7.35 1.66
CA SER A 83 -0.30 -6.52 2.68
C SER A 83 -1.79 -6.48 2.42
N PHE A 84 -2.57 -6.56 3.50
CA PHE A 84 -4.00 -6.32 3.48
C PHE A 84 -4.36 -5.26 4.52
N LYS A 85 -3.85 -4.03 4.30
CA LYS A 85 -4.01 -2.88 5.21
C LYS A 85 -3.65 -3.26 6.66
N ASN A 86 -4.64 -3.32 7.55
CA ASN A 86 -4.43 -3.56 8.97
C ASN A 86 -4.29 -5.06 9.30
N GLY A 87 -4.41 -5.94 8.32
CA GLY A 87 -4.27 -7.39 8.46
C GLY A 87 -5.60 -8.10 8.70
N ALA A 88 -5.83 -9.15 7.93
CA ALA A 88 -7.00 -10.01 7.94
C ALA A 88 -6.69 -11.36 8.60
N LEU A 89 -5.73 -12.11 8.03
CA LEU A 89 -5.46 -13.51 8.42
C LEU A 89 -4.26 -13.68 9.36
N GLY A 90 -3.39 -12.67 9.42
CA GLY A 90 -2.10 -12.75 10.10
C GLY A 90 -1.00 -13.41 9.27
N GLU A 91 -1.23 -13.55 7.97
CA GLU A 91 -0.28 -14.06 6.98
C GLU A 91 0.39 -12.94 6.17
N GLU A 92 -0.04 -11.70 6.40
CA GLU A 92 0.54 -10.49 5.81
C GLU A 92 2.00 -10.30 6.24
N ASP A 93 2.81 -9.79 5.31
CA ASP A 93 4.22 -9.52 5.56
C ASP A 93 4.44 -8.18 6.26
N PHE A 94 3.52 -7.24 6.06
CA PHE A 94 3.54 -5.92 6.68
C PHE A 94 2.12 -5.35 6.80
N LEU A 95 1.96 -4.37 7.67
CA LEU A 95 0.71 -3.65 7.89
C LEU A 95 0.77 -2.28 7.23
N ALA A 96 -0.32 -1.85 6.60
CA ALA A 96 -0.42 -0.59 5.89
C ALA A 96 -1.60 0.29 6.37
N PRO A 97 -1.62 0.74 7.64
CA PRO A 97 -2.70 1.57 8.18
C PRO A 97 -2.71 2.98 7.58
N GLU A 98 -3.90 3.56 7.49
CA GLU A 98 -4.07 4.96 7.12
C GLU A 98 -3.82 5.88 8.33
N HIS A 99 -2.95 6.88 8.14
CA HIS A 99 -2.59 7.95 9.09
C HIS A 99 -1.86 7.53 10.37
N THR A 100 -2.40 6.60 11.14
CA THR A 100 -1.85 6.20 12.46
C THR A 100 -2.17 4.75 12.75
N PHE A 101 -1.13 3.96 13.03
CA PHE A 101 -1.27 2.55 13.36
C PHE A 101 -2.08 2.32 14.65
N GLU A 102 -1.96 3.21 15.63
CA GLU A 102 -2.59 3.06 16.95
C GLU A 102 -4.12 2.99 16.89
N ARG A 103 -4.74 3.66 15.91
CA ARG A 103 -6.20 3.66 15.73
C ARG A 103 -6.75 2.36 15.11
N THR A 104 -5.86 1.51 14.63
CA THR A 104 -6.21 0.28 13.90
C THR A 104 -5.98 -0.97 14.73
N ARG A 105 -5.37 -0.85 15.91
CA ARG A 105 -5.17 -1.95 16.86
C ARG A 105 -6.52 -2.45 17.39
N GLY A 106 -6.65 -3.78 17.48
CA GLY A 106 -7.80 -4.45 18.08
C GLY A 106 -9.01 -4.64 17.15
N ARG A 107 -8.86 -4.37 15.85
CA ARG A 107 -9.90 -4.68 14.85
C ARG A 107 -9.73 -6.08 14.24
N GLN A 108 -8.52 -6.62 14.32
CA GLN A 108 -8.16 -7.98 13.96
C GLN A 108 -8.71 -8.96 15.00
N SER A 109 -8.86 -10.24 14.64
CA SER A 109 -9.06 -11.27 15.66
C SER A 109 -7.82 -11.36 16.57
N PRO A 110 -7.95 -11.82 17.82
CA PRO A 110 -6.80 -12.04 18.71
C PRO A 110 -5.71 -12.90 18.07
N GLU A 111 -6.10 -13.96 17.34
CA GLU A 111 -5.18 -14.88 16.69
C GLU A 111 -4.41 -14.22 15.54
N ALA A 112 -5.09 -13.41 14.72
CA ALA A 112 -4.44 -12.63 13.67
C ALA A 112 -3.52 -11.58 14.27
N TRP A 113 -3.95 -10.88 15.31
CA TRP A 113 -3.15 -9.84 15.96
C TRP A 113 -1.84 -10.38 16.53
N GLU A 114 -1.86 -11.54 17.19
CA GLU A 114 -0.65 -12.15 17.75
C GLU A 114 0.43 -12.43 16.68
N LYS A 115 0.03 -12.72 15.44
CA LYS A 115 0.95 -12.92 14.30
C LYS A 115 1.41 -11.61 13.66
N LEU A 116 0.63 -10.55 13.81
CA LEU A 116 0.82 -9.25 13.12
C LEU A 116 1.54 -8.21 13.97
N LYS A 117 1.48 -8.31 15.30
CA LYS A 117 1.93 -7.26 16.23
C LYS A 117 3.40 -6.82 16.06
N ASP A 118 4.25 -7.71 15.54
CA ASP A 118 5.68 -7.48 15.32
C ASP A 118 6.04 -7.30 13.83
N LYS A 119 5.05 -7.28 12.94
CA LYS A 119 5.28 -7.07 11.50
C LYS A 119 5.65 -5.61 11.22
N PRO A 120 6.47 -5.36 10.18
CA PRO A 120 6.74 -4.01 9.69
C PRO A 120 5.45 -3.23 9.41
N VAL A 121 5.51 -1.91 9.56
CA VAL A 121 4.37 -1.03 9.33
C VAL A 121 4.75 0.03 8.30
N GLU A 122 3.83 0.27 7.37
CA GLU A 122 3.89 1.32 6.37
C GLU A 122 2.69 2.26 6.53
N ILE A 123 2.91 3.51 6.92
CA ILE A 123 1.80 4.47 7.00
C ILE A 123 1.50 4.96 5.59
N CYS A 124 0.28 4.71 5.10
CA CYS A 124 -0.18 5.27 3.84
C CYS A 124 -0.82 6.65 4.05
N ALA A 125 -0.44 7.60 3.19
CA ALA A 125 -0.87 9.00 3.22
C ALA A 125 -0.98 9.57 1.80
N THR A 126 -1.62 10.72 1.66
CA THR A 126 -1.86 11.38 0.36
C THR A 126 -1.03 12.64 0.20
N MET A 127 -0.62 13.01 -1.02
CA MET A 127 -0.05 14.31 -1.32
C MET A 127 -1.07 15.43 -1.13
N GLN A 128 -2.24 15.30 -1.76
CA GLN A 128 -3.37 16.19 -1.50
C GLN A 128 -3.91 15.97 -0.08
N GLU A 129 -4.16 17.06 0.64
CA GLU A 129 -4.69 16.99 2.01
C GLU A 129 -6.14 16.46 2.04
N LYS A 130 -6.64 16.15 3.24
CA LYS A 130 -8.01 15.60 3.45
C LYS A 130 -8.24 14.23 2.79
N ASN A 131 -7.20 13.42 2.69
CA ASN A 131 -7.27 12.01 2.24
C ASN A 131 -7.79 11.86 0.81
N LEU A 132 -7.38 12.79 -0.06
CA LEU A 132 -7.74 12.77 -1.46
C LEU A 132 -6.74 11.87 -2.21
N TRP A 133 -7.21 10.66 -2.54
CA TRP A 133 -6.41 9.63 -3.22
C TRP A 133 -6.35 9.83 -4.74
N LEU A 134 -7.34 10.53 -5.30
CA LEU A 134 -7.40 10.96 -6.70
C LEU A 134 -7.12 12.45 -6.80
N ASN A 135 -6.73 12.93 -7.99
CA ASN A 135 -6.53 14.35 -8.24
C ASN A 135 -7.86 15.11 -8.14
N VAL A 136 -7.98 15.96 -7.12
CA VAL A 136 -9.08 16.91 -6.97
C VAL A 136 -8.57 18.32 -7.26
N GLU A 137 -9.17 18.96 -8.25
CA GLU A 137 -8.80 20.31 -8.66
C GLU A 137 -8.97 21.31 -7.51
N GLY A 138 -7.98 22.19 -7.32
CA GLY A 138 -8.00 23.21 -6.27
C GLY A 138 -7.80 22.69 -4.85
N ALA A 139 -7.56 21.39 -4.65
CA ALA A 139 -7.20 20.87 -3.34
C ALA A 139 -5.79 21.34 -2.94
N ARG A 140 -5.56 21.45 -1.63
CA ARG A 140 -4.24 21.81 -1.10
C ARG A 140 -3.28 20.63 -1.21
N HIS A 141 -2.12 20.88 -1.81
CA HIS A 141 -1.02 19.93 -1.91
C HIS A 141 -0.02 20.12 -0.76
N LYS A 142 0.64 19.05 -0.35
CA LYS A 142 1.73 19.10 0.63
C LYS A 142 2.95 19.80 0.06
N THR A 143 3.65 20.55 0.90
CA THR A 143 4.97 21.09 0.58
C THR A 143 6.08 20.07 0.86
N ALA A 144 7.30 20.33 0.38
CA ALA A 144 8.47 19.52 0.72
C ALA A 144 8.66 19.39 2.25
N ALA A 145 8.42 20.47 3.00
CA ALA A 145 8.50 20.47 4.46
C ALA A 145 7.44 19.55 5.10
N ASP A 146 6.22 19.50 4.55
CA ASP A 146 5.16 18.60 5.02
C ASP A 146 5.51 17.12 4.75
N VAL A 147 6.10 16.83 3.58
CA VAL A 147 6.60 15.49 3.25
C VAL A 147 7.68 15.06 4.24
N LEU A 148 8.69 15.89 4.49
CA LEU A 148 9.76 15.59 5.45
C LEU A 148 9.24 15.44 6.88
N LYS A 149 8.31 16.29 7.29
CA LYS A 149 7.66 16.18 8.59
C LYS A 149 6.97 14.82 8.74
N SER A 150 6.25 14.39 7.72
CA SER A 150 5.57 13.08 7.70
C SER A 150 6.58 11.94 7.74
N LEU A 151 7.62 12.00 6.91
CA LEU A 151 8.68 10.98 6.85
C LEU A 151 9.41 10.83 8.19
N ARG A 152 9.83 11.95 8.81
CA ARG A 152 10.48 11.94 10.13
C ARG A 152 9.55 11.37 11.21
N PHE A 153 8.27 11.72 11.16
CA PHE A 153 7.30 11.20 12.12
C PHE A 153 7.17 9.67 12.04
N VAL A 154 7.04 9.11 10.83
CA VAL A 154 6.89 7.65 10.69
C VAL A 154 8.21 6.90 10.97
N ARG A 155 9.35 7.43 10.52
CA ARG A 155 10.67 6.84 10.79
C ARG A 155 11.01 6.87 12.28
N GLY A 156 10.62 7.93 13.00
CA GLY A 156 10.78 8.01 14.45
C GLY A 156 10.02 6.92 15.22
N LYS A 157 9.07 6.23 14.56
CA LYS A 157 8.35 5.06 15.09
C LYS A 157 8.85 3.73 14.50
N GLY A 158 9.87 3.75 13.63
CA GLY A 158 10.34 2.56 12.91
C GLY A 158 9.44 2.12 11.76
N TYR A 159 8.60 3.03 11.23
CA TYR A 159 7.66 2.73 10.15
C TYR A 159 8.10 3.33 8.80
N ASN A 160 7.61 2.75 7.71
CA ASN A 160 7.73 3.27 6.36
C ASN A 160 6.65 4.32 6.06
N LEU A 161 6.89 5.17 5.05
CA LEU A 161 5.92 6.10 4.49
C LEU A 161 5.56 5.67 3.06
N LEU A 162 4.29 5.40 2.79
CA LEU A 162 3.75 5.32 1.43
C LEU A 162 2.97 6.60 1.15
N LEU A 163 3.44 7.39 0.19
CA LEU A 163 2.85 8.69 -0.14
C LEU A 163 2.21 8.65 -1.53
N ASN A 164 0.89 8.73 -1.58
CA ASN A 164 0.10 8.70 -2.80
C ASN A 164 0.17 10.02 -3.58
N CYS A 165 0.40 9.93 -4.88
CA CYS A 165 0.31 11.04 -5.83
C CYS A 165 -0.89 10.81 -6.76
N GLY A 166 -1.93 11.64 -6.65
CA GLY A 166 -3.07 11.58 -7.56
C GLY A 166 -2.70 12.20 -8.90
N LEU A 167 -2.52 11.40 -9.94
CA LEU A 167 -2.20 11.92 -11.28
C LEU A 167 -3.38 12.70 -11.86
N ARG A 168 -3.04 13.71 -12.66
CA ARG A 168 -4.00 14.49 -13.45
C ARG A 168 -4.62 13.61 -14.56
N GLY A 169 -5.73 14.07 -15.14
CA GLY A 169 -6.46 13.30 -16.16
C GLY A 169 -5.67 13.02 -17.44
N ASP A 170 -4.60 13.78 -17.71
CA ASP A 170 -3.65 13.55 -18.80
C ASP A 170 -2.48 12.62 -18.42
N GLY A 171 -2.48 12.09 -17.19
CA GLY A 171 -1.42 11.24 -16.65
C GLY A 171 -0.22 11.99 -16.07
N SER A 172 -0.22 13.33 -16.08
CA SER A 172 0.86 14.13 -15.50
C SER A 172 0.79 14.19 -13.97
N VAL A 173 1.95 14.38 -13.33
CA VAL A 173 2.04 14.72 -11.91
C VAL A 173 1.63 16.20 -11.74
N HIS A 174 0.89 16.53 -10.68
CA HIS A 174 0.56 17.92 -10.39
C HIS A 174 1.84 18.72 -10.11
N PRO A 175 2.02 19.95 -10.66
CA PRO A 175 3.25 20.73 -10.46
C PRO A 175 3.64 20.94 -9.00
N ASP A 176 2.66 21.15 -8.12
CA ASP A 176 2.90 21.28 -6.68
C ASP A 176 3.42 19.97 -6.05
N ASP A 177 2.90 18.82 -6.49
CA ASP A 177 3.37 17.52 -6.00
C ASP A 177 4.79 17.24 -6.49
N GLU A 178 5.07 17.54 -7.76
CA GLU A 178 6.42 17.41 -8.34
C GLU A 178 7.42 18.30 -7.58
N ALA A 179 7.11 19.58 -7.39
CA ALA A 179 7.96 20.51 -6.67
C ALA A 179 8.21 20.05 -5.22
N ALA A 180 7.18 19.56 -4.53
CA ALA A 180 7.28 19.06 -3.17
C ALA A 180 8.13 17.79 -3.07
N LEU A 181 7.93 16.81 -3.97
CA LEU A 181 8.65 15.54 -3.96
C LEU A 181 10.13 15.73 -4.34
N LEU A 182 10.43 16.55 -5.35
CA LEU A 182 11.81 16.88 -5.74
C LEU A 182 12.53 17.65 -4.62
N GLY A 183 11.85 18.64 -4.02
CA GLY A 183 12.39 19.41 -2.90
C GLY A 183 12.66 18.54 -1.67
N ALA A 184 11.72 17.65 -1.32
CA ALA A 184 11.90 16.71 -0.23
C ALA A 184 13.07 15.74 -0.52
N GLY A 185 13.17 15.24 -1.76
CA GLY A 185 14.27 14.38 -2.18
C GLY A 185 15.64 15.04 -2.07
N ALA A 186 15.76 16.32 -2.40
CA ALA A 186 16.99 17.09 -2.21
C ALA A 186 17.37 17.19 -0.72
N MET A 187 16.43 17.61 0.12
CA MET A 187 16.65 17.73 1.56
C MET A 187 16.99 16.39 2.22
N ILE A 188 16.41 15.28 1.74
CA ILE A 188 16.73 13.93 2.22
C ILE A 188 18.20 13.59 1.94
N ARG A 189 18.67 13.85 0.71
CA ARG A 189 20.08 13.61 0.33
C ARG A 189 21.03 14.47 1.15
N ASP A 190 20.70 15.74 1.36
CA ASP A 190 21.57 16.67 2.08
C ASP A 190 21.66 16.34 3.59
N SER A 191 20.59 15.78 4.16
CA SER A 191 20.52 15.46 5.59
C SER A 191 20.95 14.04 5.94
N GLY A 192 21.17 13.16 4.96
CA GLY A 192 21.44 11.73 5.20
C GLY A 192 20.28 11.03 5.91
N LEU A 193 19.05 11.54 5.80
CA LEU A 193 17.90 11.03 6.59
C LEU A 193 17.63 9.54 6.36
N LEU A 194 18.02 9.00 5.20
CA LEU A 194 17.84 7.60 4.83
C LEU A 194 19.08 6.73 5.05
N ASP A 195 20.21 7.30 5.50
CA ASP A 195 21.47 6.58 5.71
C ASP A 195 21.55 5.88 7.09
N SER A 196 20.45 5.94 7.85
CA SER A 196 20.32 5.38 9.21
C SER A 196 19.32 4.23 9.27
#